data_AF-K2CBH8-F1
#
_entry.id   AF-K2CBH8-F1
#
_cell.length_a   1.000
_cell.length_b   1.000
_cell.length_c   1.000
_cell.angle_alpha   90.00
_cell.angle_beta   90.00
_cell.angle_gamma   90.00
#
_symmetry.space_group_name_H-M   'P 1'
#
loop_
_entity.id
_entity.type
_entity.pdbx_description
1 polymer ?
#
loop_
_entity_poly.entity_id
_entity_poly.type
_entity_poly.pdbx_seq_one_letter_code
_entity_poly.pdbx_strand_id
1 'polypeptide(L)'
;MVVTMVIFMSKMLIEPIDMLKRGADLVSEGNYQHRLEFNSGDEFEPLTSSFNEMTAGLYQRDLLANYVSQDVLEEVSSDITLVPGGERVEASVVFCALKSFKEFSQNASPEQIVNA
;
A
#
# COMPACT_ATOMS: atom_id res chain seq x y z
N MET A 1 18.40 6.07 -43.14
CA MET A 1 19.30 6.42 -42.03
C MET A 1 18.60 7.26 -40.96
N VAL A 2 17.98 8.40 -41.31
CA VAL A 2 17.26 9.23 -40.32
C VAL A 2 16.04 8.49 -39.75
N VAL A 3 15.20 7.89 -40.59
CA VAL A 3 14.00 7.15 -40.15
C VAL A 3 14.35 5.99 -39.21
N THR A 4 15.39 5.22 -39.55
CA THR A 4 15.89 4.12 -38.71
C THR A 4 16.41 4.59 -37.36
N MET A 5 17.07 5.75 -37.31
CA MET A 5 17.57 6.35 -36.07
C MET A 5 16.43 6.86 -35.18
N VAL A 6 15.38 7.45 -35.77
CA VAL A 6 14.17 7.87 -35.04
C VAL A 6 13.46 6.67 -34.42
N ILE A 7 13.28 5.58 -35.18
CA ILE A 7 12.66 4.35 -34.65
C ILE A 7 13.49 3.76 -33.51
N PHE A 8 14.82 3.77 -33.64
CA PHE A 8 15.72 3.28 -32.61
C PHE A 8 15.64 4.10 -31.31
N MET A 9 15.73 5.44 -31.40
CA MET A 9 15.59 6.30 -30.22
C MET A 9 14.20 6.20 -29.59
N SER A 10 13.15 6.05 -30.41
CA SER A 10 11.80 5.89 -29.90
C SER A 10 11.66 4.64 -29.03
N LYS A 11 12.26 3.51 -29.45
CA LYS A 11 12.19 2.25 -28.70
C LYS A 11 13.13 2.20 -27.49
N MET A 12 14.30 2.82 -27.60
CA MET A 12 15.32 2.75 -26.55
C MET A 12 15.12 3.79 -25.44
N LEU A 13 14.50 4.93 -25.75
CA LEU A 13 14.36 6.03 -24.78
C LEU A 13 12.90 6.44 -24.55
N ILE A 14 12.13 6.65 -25.61
CA ILE A 14 10.78 7.24 -25.48
C ILE A 14 9.81 6.24 -24.85
N GLU A 15 9.80 5.00 -25.32
CA GLU A 15 8.90 3.94 -24.84
C GLU A 15 9.13 3.60 -23.34
N PRO A 16 10.37 3.42 -22.84
CA PRO A 16 10.60 3.17 -21.41
C PRO A 16 10.25 4.37 -20.52
N ILE A 17 10.51 5.60 -20.98
CA ILE A 17 10.13 6.81 -20.24
C ILE A 17 8.61 6.95 -20.13
N ASP A 18 7.89 6.72 -21.23
CA ASP A 18 6.44 6.80 -21.24
C ASP A 18 5.80 5.69 -20.38
N MET A 19 6.39 4.50 -20.37
CA MET A 19 6.00 3.43 -19.45
C MET A 19 6.15 3.85 -17.98
N LEU A 20 7.31 4.40 -17.60
CA LEU A 20 7.55 4.88 -16.24
C LEU A 20 6.60 6.01 -15.85
N LYS A 21 6.33 6.93 -16.77
CA LYS A 21 5.36 8.01 -16.56
C LYS A 21 3.97 7.44 -16.28
N ARG A 22 3.47 6.52 -17.11
CA ARG A 22 2.17 5.87 -16.89
C ARG A 22 2.13 5.10 -15.57
N GLY A 23 3.22 4.44 -15.20
CA GLY A 23 3.36 3.81 -13.88
C GLY A 23 3.24 4.83 -12.75
N ALA A 24 3.92 5.97 -12.86
CA ALA A 24 3.87 7.04 -11.86
C ALA A 24 2.46 7.65 -11.74
N ASP A 25 1.77 7.85 -12.87
CA ASP A 25 0.38 8.33 -12.88
C ASP A 25 -0.53 7.37 -12.10
N LEU A 26 -0.43 6.05 -12.33
CA LEU A 26 -1.18 5.03 -11.58
C LEU A 26 -0.86 5.05 -10.07
N VAL A 27 0.40 5.24 -9.70
CA VAL A 27 0.83 5.36 -8.30
C VAL A 27 0.23 6.61 -7.65
N SER A 28 0.15 7.72 -8.38
CA SER A 28 -0.46 8.97 -7.89
C SER A 28 -1.97 8.84 -7.62
N GLU A 29 -2.63 7.94 -8.34
CA GLU A 29 -4.04 7.59 -8.15
C GLU A 29 -4.25 6.55 -7.04
N GLY A 30 -3.18 6.12 -6.36
CA GLY A 30 -3.22 5.14 -5.26
C GLY A 30 -3.12 3.68 -5.70
N ASN A 31 -2.91 3.40 -6.99
CA ASN A 31 -2.72 2.03 -7.48
C ASN A 31 -1.25 1.60 -7.34
N TYR A 32 -0.89 1.12 -6.15
CA TYR A 32 0.47 0.64 -5.86
C TYR A 32 0.73 -0.82 -6.26
N GLN A 33 -0.28 -1.53 -6.74
CA GLN A 33 -0.17 -2.95 -7.10
C GLN A 33 0.31 -3.16 -8.54
N HIS A 34 0.20 -2.14 -9.40
CA HIS A 34 0.74 -2.21 -10.75
C HIS A 34 2.28 -2.39 -10.70
N ARG A 35 2.79 -3.28 -11.55
CA ARG A 35 4.21 -3.56 -11.70
C ARG A 35 4.61 -3.34 -13.15
N LEU A 36 5.72 -2.66 -13.34
CA LEU A 36 6.30 -2.46 -14.66
C LEU A 36 7.17 -3.66 -15.01
N GLU A 37 6.86 -4.34 -16.11
CA GLU A 37 7.67 -5.45 -16.63
C GLU A 37 8.49 -4.96 -17.82
N PHE A 38 9.79 -4.73 -17.60
CA PHE A 38 10.69 -4.22 -18.64
C PHE A 38 12.08 -4.83 -18.50
N ASN A 39 12.42 -5.72 -19.45
CA ASN A 39 13.67 -6.48 -19.49
C ASN A 39 14.45 -6.11 -20.76
N SER A 40 15.06 -4.94 -20.77
CA SER A 40 15.84 -4.42 -21.89
C SER A 40 17.32 -4.80 -21.85
N GLY A 41 17.84 -5.18 -20.68
CA GLY A 41 19.27 -5.34 -20.43
C GLY A 41 20.06 -4.02 -20.46
N ASP A 42 19.36 -2.88 -20.43
CA ASP A 42 19.94 -1.53 -20.43
C ASP A 42 19.71 -0.81 -19.09
N GLU A 43 20.03 0.49 -19.03
CA GLU A 43 19.91 1.32 -17.84
C GLU A 43 18.48 1.45 -17.30
N PHE A 44 17.45 1.14 -18.10
CA PHE A 44 16.04 1.21 -17.67
C PHE A 44 15.57 -0.04 -16.92
N GLU A 45 16.23 -1.19 -17.07
CA GLU A 45 15.91 -2.40 -16.30
C GLU A 45 16.13 -2.21 -14.79
N PRO A 46 17.31 -1.73 -14.31
CA PRO A 46 17.48 -1.44 -12.88
C PRO A 46 16.58 -0.30 -12.41
N LEU A 47 16.31 0.71 -13.26
CA LEU A 47 15.39 1.79 -12.92
C LEU A 47 13.94 1.29 -12.72
N THR A 48 13.49 0.37 -13.58
CA THR A 48 12.18 -0.29 -13.47
C THR A 48 12.12 -1.13 -12.19
N SER A 49 13.21 -1.82 -11.85
CA SER A 49 13.32 -2.59 -10.62
C SER A 49 13.20 -1.70 -9.38
N SER A 50 13.93 -0.58 -9.32
CA SER A 50 13.83 0.40 -8.23
C SER A 50 12.44 1.04 -8.13
N PHE A 51 11.80 1.33 -9.27
CA PHE A 51 10.42 1.82 -9.28
C PHE A 51 9.45 0.81 -8.65
N ASN A 52 9.56 -0.47 -9.04
CA ASN A 52 8.73 -1.54 -8.49
C ASN A 52 8.97 -1.76 -6.99
N GLU A 53 10.21 -1.63 -6.51
CA GLU A 53 10.55 -1.72 -5.09
C GLU A 53 9.92 -0.56 -4.28
N MET A 54 10.04 0.68 -4.78
CA MET A 54 9.41 1.85 -4.17
C MET A 54 7.89 1.69 -4.06
N THR A 55 7.23 1.26 -5.14
CA THR A 55 5.77 1.08 -5.16
C THR A 55 5.31 -0.08 -4.26
N ALA A 56 6.11 -1.14 -4.13
CA ALA A 56 5.87 -2.19 -3.13
C ALA A 56 5.92 -1.64 -1.70
N GLY A 57 6.90 -0.78 -1.38
CA GLY A 57 6.98 -0.10 -0.09
C GLY A 57 5.77 0.81 0.19
N LEU A 58 5.31 1.56 -0.81
CA LEU A 58 4.09 2.38 -0.69
C LEU A 58 2.86 1.52 -0.41
N TYR A 59 2.69 0.40 -1.13
CA TYR A 59 1.60 -0.54 -0.89
C TYR A 59 1.61 -1.11 0.53
N GLN A 60 2.80 -1.47 1.05
CA GLN A 60 2.93 -1.95 2.43
C GLN A 60 2.55 -0.87 3.45
N ARG A 61 2.97 0.38 3.24
CA ARG A 61 2.61 1.50 4.11
C ARG A 61 1.11 1.80 4.09
N ASP A 62 0.48 1.72 2.93
CA ASP A 62 -0.97 1.90 2.77
C ASP A 62 -1.76 0.81 3.50
N LEU A 63 -1.36 -0.46 3.38
CA LEU A 63 -1.96 -1.55 4.14
C LEU A 63 -1.84 -1.31 5.65
N LEU A 64 -0.65 -0.94 6.14
CA LEU A 64 -0.44 -0.68 7.57
C LEU A 64 -1.25 0.51 8.07
N ALA A 65 -1.42 1.57 7.27
CA ALA A 65 -2.24 2.71 7.62
C ALA A 65 -3.70 2.31 7.91
N ASN A 66 -4.23 1.29 7.23
CA ASN A 66 -5.58 0.76 7.50
C ASN A 66 -5.70 0.00 8.84
N TYR A 67 -4.58 -0.38 9.48
CA TYR A 67 -4.56 -1.08 10.77
C TYR A 67 -4.19 -0.18 11.96
N VAL A 68 -3.79 1.06 11.70
CA VAL A 68 -3.43 2.04 12.73
C VAL A 68 -4.66 2.92 12.98
N SER A 69 -5.01 3.19 14.24
CA SER A 69 -6.14 4.09 14.55
C SER A 69 -5.87 5.49 13.98
N GLN A 70 -6.93 6.19 13.55
CA GLN A 70 -6.80 7.56 13.01
C GLN A 70 -6.04 8.49 13.96
N ASP A 71 -6.23 8.30 15.28
CA ASP A 71 -5.55 9.06 16.33
C ASP A 71 -4.01 8.98 16.23
N VAL A 72 -3.46 7.79 15.92
CA VAL A 72 -2.00 7.60 15.81
C VAL A 72 -1.47 8.18 14.49
N LEU A 73 -2.27 8.16 13.41
CA LEU A 73 -1.88 8.78 12.13
C LEU A 73 -1.82 10.30 12.22
N GLU A 74 -2.76 10.93 12.93
CA GLU A 74 -2.71 12.38 13.21
C GLU A 74 -1.48 12.75 14.04
N GLU A 75 -1.18 11.99 15.10
CA GLU A 75 -0.08 12.28 16.01
C GLU A 75 1.31 12.10 15.37
N VAL A 76 1.47 11.15 14.44
CA VAL A 76 2.72 10.94 13.66
C VAL A 76 2.89 11.97 12.54
N SER A 77 1.81 12.55 12.03
CA SER A 77 1.86 13.56 10.96
C SER A 77 2.36 14.93 11.43
N SER A 78 2.16 15.24 12.70
CA SER A 78 2.84 16.33 13.39
C SER A 78 4.25 15.88 13.78
N ASP A 79 5.28 16.70 13.54
CA ASP A 79 6.69 16.51 13.96
C ASP A 79 6.85 16.44 15.50
N ILE A 80 6.12 15.56 16.17
CA ILE A 80 6.11 15.37 17.61
C ILE A 80 7.04 14.20 17.91
N THR A 81 8.04 14.48 18.74
CA THR A 81 8.86 13.45 19.38
C THR A 81 7.94 12.55 20.20
N LEU A 82 7.63 11.36 19.69
CA LEU A 82 6.89 10.33 20.42
C LEU A 82 7.61 10.05 21.74
N VAL A 83 7.02 10.50 22.85
CA VAL A 83 7.51 10.17 24.19
C VAL A 83 6.88 8.83 24.57
N PRO A 84 7.68 7.76 24.78
CA PRO A 84 7.14 6.47 25.18
C PRO A 84 6.41 6.61 26.52
N GLY A 85 5.11 6.30 26.54
CA GLY A 85 4.27 6.40 27.73
C GLY A 85 2.80 6.21 27.38
N GLY A 86 1.96 6.09 28.40
CA GLY A 86 0.51 6.19 28.24
C GLY A 86 0.01 7.35 29.08
N GLU A 87 -1.01 8.05 28.60
CA GLU A 87 -1.72 9.04 29.41
C GLU A 87 -2.87 8.40 30.21
N ARG A 88 -3.16 8.96 31.39
CA ARG A 88 -4.36 8.61 32.14
C ARG A 88 -5.50 9.48 31.63
N VAL A 89 -6.42 8.88 30.90
CA VAL A 89 -7.63 9.55 30.43
C VAL A 89 -8.84 9.15 31.27
N GLU A 90 -9.76 10.10 31.47
CA GLU A 90 -11.07 9.81 32.02
C GLU A 90 -11.97 9.30 30.89
N ALA A 91 -12.25 7.99 30.88
CA ALA A 91 -13.01 7.33 29.82
C ALA A 91 -14.12 6.45 30.40
N SER A 92 -15.23 6.35 29.68
CA SER A 92 -16.31 5.40 29.96
C SER A 92 -16.13 4.14 29.12
N VAL A 93 -15.99 2.98 29.75
CA VAL A 93 -15.84 1.69 29.05
C VAL A 93 -17.18 0.95 29.08
N VAL A 94 -17.68 0.58 27.91
CA VAL A 94 -18.89 -0.24 27.78
C VAL A 94 -18.49 -1.65 27.38
N PHE A 95 -18.91 -2.64 28.17
CA PHE A 95 -18.80 -4.04 27.82
C PHE A 95 -20.13 -4.52 27.23
N CYS A 96 -20.11 -4.90 25.95
CA CYS A 96 -21.22 -5.55 25.28
C CYS A 96 -20.84 -6.99 24.97
N ALA A 97 -21.74 -7.92 25.28
CA ALA A 97 -21.59 -9.32 24.91
C ALA A 97 -22.91 -9.82 24.31
N LEU A 98 -22.79 -10.69 23.31
CA LEU A 98 -23.94 -11.39 22.76
C LEU A 98 -24.48 -12.38 23.80
N LYS A 99 -25.80 -12.33 24.02
CA LYS A 99 -26.47 -13.25 24.94
C LYS A 99 -26.26 -14.70 24.49
N SER A 100 -25.87 -15.58 25.41
CA SER A 100 -25.67 -17.01 25.15
C SER A 100 -24.65 -17.34 24.04
N PHE A 101 -23.74 -16.42 23.69
CA PHE A 101 -22.74 -16.66 22.63
C PHE A 101 -21.87 -17.89 22.88
N LYS A 102 -21.56 -18.19 24.14
CA LYS A 102 -20.79 -19.38 24.54
C LYS A 102 -21.46 -20.69 24.11
N GLU A 103 -22.78 -20.77 24.20
CA GLU A 103 -23.55 -21.96 23.82
C GLU A 103 -23.66 -22.06 22.29
N PHE A 104 -23.83 -20.92 21.63
CA PHE A 104 -23.84 -20.83 20.17
C PHE A 104 -22.49 -21.23 19.56
N SER A 105 -21.38 -20.70 20.07
CA SER A 105 -20.03 -20.94 19.51
C SER A 105 -19.54 -22.38 19.67
N GLN A 106 -20.14 -23.17 20.58
CA GLN A 106 -19.79 -24.57 20.77
C GLN A 106 -20.39 -25.48 19.70
N ASN A 107 -21.48 -25.06 19.06
CA ASN A 107 -22.25 -25.87 18.12
C ASN A 107 -22.27 -25.30 16.69
N ALA A 108 -21.79 -24.07 16.49
CA ALA A 108 -21.72 -23.41 15.20
C ALA A 108 -20.32 -23.56 14.58
N SER A 109 -20.25 -23.69 13.25
CA SER A 109 -18.97 -23.62 12.53
C SER A 109 -18.41 -22.19 12.56
N PRO A 110 -17.10 -21.99 12.37
CA PRO A 110 -16.49 -20.66 12.31
C PRO A 110 -17.18 -19.73 11.31
N GLU A 111 -17.59 -20.24 10.15
CA GLU A 111 -18.28 -19.48 9.10
C GLU A 111 -19.69 -19.06 9.55
N GLN A 112 -20.39 -19.88 10.33
CA GLN A 112 -21.71 -19.55 10.88
C GLN A 112 -21.63 -18.51 11.99
N ILE A 113 -20.54 -18.50 12.77
CA ILE A 113 -20.32 -17.52 13.83
C ILE A 113 -20.09 -16.12 13.26
N VAL A 114 -19.38 -16.03 12.13
CA VAL A 114 -19.06 -14.75 11.47
C VAL A 114 -20.28 -14.16 10.73
N ASN A 115 -21.22 -14.99 10.29
CA ASN A 115 -22.40 -14.58 9.51
C ASN A 115 -23.70 -14.43 10.33
N ALA A 116 -23.65 -14.59 11.66
CA ALA A 116 -24.80 -14.48 12.56
C ALA A 116 -25.04 -13.04 13.03
#